data_AF-A0A7C5R7I3-F1
#
_entry.id   AF-A0A7C5R7I3-F1
#
_cell.length_a   1.000
_cell.length_b   1.000
_cell.length_c   1.000
_cell.angle_alpha   90.00
_cell.angle_beta   90.00
_cell.angle_gamma   90.00
#
_symmetry.space_group_name_H-M   'P 1'
#
loop_
_entity.id
_entity.type
_entity.pdbx_description
1 polymer ?
#
loop_
_entity_poly.entity_id
_entity_poly.type
_entity_poly.pdbx_seq_one_letter_code
_entity_poly.pdbx_strand_id
1 'polypeptide(L)'
;MSLISSLVSRVSTVAVREEMQAQLQRSQSTLSALQRQLSTGVRLRVPSDDLPAATRGMQLQRLLEQKEQMGVNLREATAFLDVTDAALSDSGDLLARARGFAVQAIDSGTDATQREAIALELESIVQRFLQLANTKFQGRYLFAGSDPTVLPYEDLGGRIVYRGNEKSLRTIADFESLIDTNVAGADVFGGLSQEVRPDSDYNPVLRESTLLSELRGGLGVELGSVRISDGSQSSTVDLSSAATVGDVARLLADGAPPGRELTVDITPSGLMLQLDAAGGGNLTVTEVDGGRTAEQLGILEETGTGTDPLVGADINPRLRWTTPIRDILGVKARALLRSPGRHNDIAIEANDVGAAANGYAIQLVNDGLLQAAPGLNPGNEYAVFEPAPVAARAALTLSGSADDLVLTATTPGTSANGVTIELVAAPLGGDLATASYDAANKKMTITIDDADQTTVGTLVAAINAQGMFTATADPSMGEAYNPTQVVSAADAGSVQGYTGNSGGDGNTFFVHVSPLGSKSQDVVNALNSLPDFNSRFTAQLAALDETTPSL
;
A
#
# COMPACT_ATOMS: atom_id res chain seq x y z
N MET A 1 -79.62 66.28 -86.41
CA MET A 1 -79.44 67.57 -87.10
C MET A 1 -77.96 67.94 -87.03
N SER A 2 -77.38 68.37 -88.16
CA SER A 2 -75.97 68.78 -88.41
C SER A 2 -74.89 67.69 -88.23
N LEU A 3 -74.29 67.10 -89.28
CA LEU A 3 -73.34 67.64 -90.29
C LEU A 3 -72.17 68.39 -89.61
N ILE A 4 -70.91 67.95 -89.71
CA ILE A 4 -69.97 68.11 -90.86
C ILE A 4 -68.92 66.98 -90.80
N SER A 5 -68.88 66.02 -91.73
CA SER A 5 -68.08 65.92 -92.97
C SER A 5 -66.57 66.22 -92.91
N SER A 6 -65.79 65.13 -92.97
CA SER A 6 -64.50 64.93 -93.65
C SER A 6 -63.33 65.92 -93.44
N LEU A 7 -62.25 65.41 -92.84
CA LEU A 7 -60.89 65.43 -93.42
C LEU A 7 -60.01 64.42 -92.65
N VAL A 8 -59.92 63.20 -93.19
CA VAL A 8 -58.80 62.28 -92.92
C VAL A 8 -57.54 62.97 -93.46
N SER A 9 -56.71 63.51 -92.57
CA SER A 9 -55.34 63.90 -92.91
C SER A 9 -54.40 62.76 -92.54
N ARG A 10 -54.12 61.92 -93.55
CA ARG A 10 -52.82 61.28 -93.81
C ARG A 10 -52.02 60.88 -92.57
N VAL A 11 -52.29 59.69 -92.03
CA VAL A 11 -51.15 58.86 -91.63
C VAL A 11 -50.40 58.57 -92.94
N SER A 12 -49.15 59.00 -93.02
CA SER A 12 -48.32 58.75 -94.20
C SER A 12 -48.35 57.25 -94.53
N THR A 13 -48.52 56.89 -95.81
CA THR A 13 -48.33 55.49 -96.25
C THR A 13 -46.96 54.95 -95.85
N VAL A 14 -45.99 55.84 -95.66
CA VAL A 14 -44.67 55.54 -95.06
C VAL A 14 -44.80 55.14 -93.59
N ALA A 15 -45.59 55.85 -92.78
CA ALA A 15 -45.80 55.52 -91.36
C ALA A 15 -46.55 54.19 -91.16
N VAL A 16 -47.53 53.85 -92.01
CA VAL A 16 -48.21 52.53 -91.97
C VAL A 16 -47.25 51.41 -92.37
N ARG A 17 -46.41 51.63 -93.39
CA ARG A 17 -45.39 50.68 -93.82
C ARG A 17 -44.30 50.47 -92.77
N GLU A 18 -43.87 51.54 -92.11
CA GLU A 18 -42.93 51.49 -90.99
C GLU A 18 -43.52 50.74 -89.79
N GLU A 19 -44.79 50.95 -89.44
CA GLU A 19 -45.45 50.21 -88.36
C GLU A 19 -45.60 48.71 -88.69
N MET A 20 -46.01 48.36 -89.91
CA MET A 20 -46.07 46.95 -90.36
C MET A 20 -44.69 46.29 -90.39
N GLN A 21 -43.66 47.02 -90.84
CA GLN A 21 -42.29 46.53 -90.85
C GLN A 21 -41.74 46.35 -89.43
N ALA A 22 -42.04 47.29 -88.52
CA ALA A 22 -41.72 47.17 -87.10
C ALA A 22 -42.48 46.01 -86.43
N GLN A 23 -43.73 45.76 -86.81
CA GLN A 23 -44.53 44.64 -86.32
C GLN A 23 -44.00 43.29 -86.84
N LEU A 24 -43.62 43.20 -88.12
CA LEU A 24 -42.98 42.01 -88.70
C LEU A 24 -41.62 41.73 -88.03
N GLN A 25 -40.81 42.76 -87.77
CA GLN A 25 -39.56 42.63 -87.04
C GLN A 25 -39.78 42.14 -85.60
N ARG A 26 -40.80 42.66 -84.90
CA ARG A 26 -41.23 42.19 -83.57
C ARG A 26 -41.72 40.73 -83.57
N SER A 27 -42.48 40.32 -84.59
CA SER A 27 -42.95 38.93 -84.73
C SER A 27 -41.80 37.98 -85.05
N GLN A 28 -40.88 38.37 -85.93
CA GLN A 28 -39.69 37.57 -86.27
C GLN A 28 -38.76 37.41 -85.05
N SER A 29 -38.60 38.45 -84.24
CA SER A 29 -37.81 38.36 -83.00
C SER A 29 -38.48 37.46 -81.96
N THR A 30 -39.80 37.53 -81.83
CA THR A 30 -40.59 36.68 -80.92
C THR A 30 -40.55 35.21 -81.33
N LEU A 31 -40.73 34.92 -82.63
CA LEU A 31 -40.66 33.56 -83.16
C LEU A 31 -39.26 32.97 -83.03
N SER A 32 -38.21 33.78 -83.27
CA SER A 32 -36.82 33.38 -83.00
C SER A 32 -36.57 33.09 -81.51
N ALA A 33 -37.16 33.87 -80.60
CA ALA A 33 -37.06 33.59 -79.17
C ALA A 33 -37.75 32.27 -78.80
N LEU A 34 -38.97 32.03 -79.29
CA LEU A 34 -39.74 30.82 -79.00
C LEU A 34 -39.08 29.56 -79.60
N GLN A 35 -38.59 29.63 -80.84
CA GLN A 35 -37.82 28.54 -81.46
C GLN A 35 -36.57 28.19 -80.65
N ARG A 36 -35.88 29.19 -80.09
CA ARG A 36 -34.72 28.98 -79.21
C ARG A 36 -35.11 28.39 -77.86
N GLN A 37 -36.21 28.82 -77.26
CA GLN A 37 -36.74 28.22 -76.01
C GLN A 37 -37.14 26.76 -76.24
N LEU A 38 -37.79 26.45 -77.36
CA LEU A 38 -38.13 25.07 -77.74
C LEU A 38 -36.88 24.21 -77.97
N SER A 39 -35.84 24.77 -78.62
CA SER A 39 -34.60 24.03 -78.88
C SER A 39 -33.75 23.79 -77.65
N THR A 40 -33.76 24.71 -76.67
CA THR A 40 -32.92 24.61 -75.46
C THR A 40 -33.67 24.02 -74.26
N GLY A 41 -35.01 24.00 -74.29
CA GLY A 41 -35.85 23.66 -73.15
C GLY A 41 -35.84 24.71 -72.03
N VAL A 42 -35.11 25.82 -72.19
CA VAL A 42 -34.91 26.83 -71.15
C VAL A 42 -35.66 28.12 -71.52
N ARG A 43 -36.56 28.57 -70.63
CA ARG A 43 -37.36 29.79 -70.84
C ARG A 43 -36.52 31.07 -70.75
N LEU A 44 -35.51 31.11 -69.87
CA LEU A 44 -34.71 32.29 -69.53
C LEU A 44 -33.23 32.03 -69.84
N ARG A 45 -32.62 32.81 -70.74
CA ARG A 45 -31.19 32.61 -71.09
C ARG A 45 -30.31 33.71 -70.53
N VAL A 46 -30.81 34.94 -70.52
CA VAL A 46 -30.09 36.09 -69.98
C VAL A 46 -30.95 36.78 -68.92
N PRO A 47 -30.36 37.41 -67.89
CA PRO A 47 -31.12 38.11 -66.85
C PRO A 47 -32.05 39.20 -67.39
N SER A 48 -31.76 39.75 -68.57
CA SER A 48 -32.59 40.75 -69.24
C SER A 48 -33.91 40.21 -69.81
N ASP A 49 -34.09 38.90 -69.94
CA ASP A 49 -35.33 38.30 -70.47
C ASP A 49 -36.51 38.43 -69.46
N ASP A 50 -36.23 38.31 -68.16
CA ASP A 50 -37.18 38.44 -67.04
C ASP A 50 -36.37 38.56 -65.73
N LEU A 51 -36.09 39.79 -65.29
CA LEU A 51 -35.20 40.03 -64.14
C LEU A 51 -35.68 39.36 -62.84
N PRO A 52 -36.98 39.45 -62.45
CA PRO A 52 -37.48 38.76 -61.26
C PRO A 52 -37.33 37.23 -61.34
N ALA A 53 -37.69 36.60 -62.46
CA ALA A 53 -37.61 35.15 -62.59
C ALA A 53 -36.16 34.66 -62.72
N ALA A 54 -35.29 35.40 -63.42
CA ALA A 54 -33.88 35.08 -63.53
C ALA A 54 -33.18 35.16 -62.16
N THR A 55 -33.53 36.15 -61.32
CA THR A 55 -32.97 36.27 -59.96
C THR A 55 -33.33 35.07 -59.09
N ARG A 56 -34.61 34.64 -59.11
CA ARG A 56 -35.05 33.44 -58.40
C ARG A 56 -34.37 32.18 -58.93
N GLY A 57 -34.26 32.04 -60.25
CA GLY A 57 -33.57 30.91 -60.89
C GLY A 57 -32.10 30.82 -60.47
N MET A 58 -31.36 31.94 -60.46
CA MET A 58 -29.97 31.99 -59.99
C MET A 58 -29.82 31.71 -58.49
N GLN A 59 -30.79 32.10 -57.66
CA GLN A 59 -30.79 31.74 -56.24
C GLN A 59 -31.00 30.23 -56.04
N LEU A 60 -31.97 29.64 -56.76
CA LEU A 60 -32.25 28.21 -56.71
C LEU A 60 -31.08 27.37 -57.26
N GLN A 61 -30.43 27.83 -58.33
CA GLN A 61 -29.25 27.15 -58.89
C GLN A 61 -28.09 27.13 -57.89
N ARG A 62 -27.78 28.28 -57.26
CA ARG A 62 -26.77 28.33 -56.19
C ARG A 62 -27.13 27.43 -55.01
N LEU A 63 -28.42 27.40 -54.64
CA LEU A 63 -28.91 26.52 -53.58
C LEU A 63 -28.71 25.05 -53.94
N LEU A 64 -28.97 24.67 -55.20
CA LEU A 64 -28.80 23.32 -55.71
C LEU A 64 -27.32 22.91 -55.70
N GLU A 65 -26.43 23.74 -56.26
CA GLU A 65 -24.98 23.52 -56.27
C GLU A 65 -24.42 23.39 -54.84
N GLN A 66 -24.89 24.22 -53.91
CA GLN A 66 -24.51 24.13 -52.51
C GLN A 66 -24.98 22.81 -51.87
N LYS A 67 -26.22 22.38 -52.15
CA LYS A 67 -26.74 21.08 -51.67
C LYS A 67 -26.00 19.89 -52.29
N GLU A 68 -25.62 19.97 -53.56
CA GLU A 68 -24.81 18.95 -54.22
C GLU A 68 -23.42 18.83 -53.55
N GLN A 69 -22.78 19.96 -53.25
CA GLN A 69 -21.51 19.97 -52.53
C GLN A 69 -21.64 19.42 -51.10
N MET A 70 -22.71 19.78 -50.38
CA MET A 70 -23.00 19.19 -49.06
C MET A 70 -23.16 17.67 -49.17
N GLY A 71 -23.85 17.17 -50.19
CA GLY A 71 -24.01 15.75 -50.44
C GLY A 71 -22.70 15.02 -50.79
N VAL A 72 -21.73 15.69 -51.40
CA VAL A 72 -20.36 15.15 -51.58
C VAL A 72 -19.64 15.09 -50.24
N ASN A 73 -19.64 16.19 -49.48
CA ASN A 73 -18.96 16.27 -48.19
C ASN A 73 -19.50 15.26 -47.17
N LEU A 74 -20.82 15.05 -47.14
CA LEU A 74 -21.46 14.06 -46.26
C LEU A 74 -21.08 12.63 -46.65
N ARG A 75 -21.01 12.31 -47.95
CA ARG A 75 -20.56 10.98 -48.39
C ARG A 75 -19.10 10.72 -48.02
N GLU A 76 -18.24 11.72 -48.12
CA GLU A 76 -16.84 11.62 -47.68
C GLU A 76 -16.75 11.44 -46.15
N ALA A 77 -17.53 12.23 -45.40
CA ALA A 77 -17.61 12.10 -43.94
C ALA A 77 -18.14 10.73 -43.49
N THR A 78 -19.18 10.19 -44.14
CA THR A 78 -19.69 8.85 -43.88
C THR A 78 -18.62 7.80 -44.15
N ALA A 79 -17.95 7.85 -45.31
CA ALA A 79 -16.89 6.90 -45.63
C ALA A 79 -15.72 6.96 -44.62
N PHE A 80 -15.37 8.15 -44.13
CA PHE A 80 -14.37 8.32 -43.07
C PHE A 80 -14.83 7.71 -41.73
N LEU A 81 -16.08 7.92 -41.35
CA LEU A 81 -16.67 7.35 -40.14
C LEU A 81 -16.81 5.83 -40.23
N ASP A 82 -17.16 5.27 -41.38
CA ASP A 82 -17.26 3.81 -41.58
C ASP A 82 -15.91 3.12 -41.34
N VAL A 83 -14.81 3.71 -41.82
CA VAL A 83 -13.45 3.19 -41.57
C VAL A 83 -13.04 3.40 -40.12
N THR A 84 -13.49 4.50 -39.49
CA THR A 84 -13.27 4.74 -38.07
C THR A 84 -13.99 3.69 -37.22
N ASP A 85 -15.25 3.38 -37.54
CA ASP A 85 -16.07 2.38 -36.83
C ASP A 85 -15.49 0.97 -36.96
N ALA A 86 -15.03 0.60 -38.17
CA ALA A 86 -14.32 -0.67 -38.37
C ALA A 86 -13.05 -0.74 -37.49
N ALA A 87 -12.26 0.33 -37.43
CA ALA A 87 -11.08 0.38 -36.57
C ALA A 87 -11.43 0.33 -35.08
N LEU A 88 -12.55 0.91 -34.65
CA LEU A 88 -13.03 0.82 -33.27
C LEU A 88 -13.52 -0.60 -32.93
N SER A 89 -14.20 -1.26 -33.86
CA SER A 89 -14.63 -2.66 -33.70
C SER A 89 -13.43 -3.58 -33.52
N ASP A 90 -12.43 -3.46 -34.41
CA ASP A 90 -11.18 -4.24 -34.32
C ASP A 90 -10.42 -3.96 -33.00
N SER A 91 -10.48 -2.72 -32.53
CA SER A 91 -9.92 -2.32 -31.23
C SER A 91 -10.65 -3.00 -30.08
N GLY A 92 -11.98 -3.06 -30.11
CA GLY A 92 -12.79 -3.77 -29.12
C GLY A 92 -12.44 -5.26 -29.03
N ASP A 93 -12.25 -5.92 -30.18
CA ASP A 93 -11.87 -7.32 -30.26
C ASP A 93 -10.48 -7.59 -29.67
N LEU A 94 -9.51 -6.72 -29.96
CA LEU A 94 -8.17 -6.82 -29.38
C LEU A 94 -8.21 -6.61 -27.85
N LEU A 95 -9.03 -5.69 -27.33
CA LEU A 95 -9.18 -5.45 -25.89
C LEU A 95 -9.77 -6.68 -25.20
N ALA A 96 -10.79 -7.29 -25.81
CA ALA A 96 -11.40 -8.51 -25.29
C ALA A 96 -10.38 -9.67 -25.19
N ARG A 97 -9.52 -9.82 -26.21
CA ARG A 97 -8.44 -10.82 -26.21
C ARG A 97 -7.38 -10.53 -25.14
N ALA A 98 -6.92 -9.29 -25.04
CA ALA A 98 -5.96 -8.88 -24.01
C ALA A 98 -6.49 -9.15 -22.61
N ARG A 99 -7.76 -8.84 -22.35
CA ARG A 99 -8.43 -9.16 -21.08
C ARG A 99 -8.47 -10.66 -20.81
N GLY A 100 -8.78 -11.48 -21.82
CA GLY A 100 -8.75 -12.94 -21.71
C GLY A 100 -7.39 -13.46 -21.27
N PHE A 101 -6.31 -12.98 -21.90
CA PHE A 101 -4.94 -13.33 -21.53
C PHE A 101 -4.56 -12.84 -20.13
N ALA A 102 -4.98 -11.63 -19.75
CA ALA A 102 -4.72 -11.10 -18.40
C ALA A 102 -5.40 -11.94 -17.32
N VAL A 103 -6.66 -12.34 -17.52
CA VAL A 103 -7.37 -13.23 -16.57
C VAL A 103 -6.69 -14.59 -16.48
N GLN A 104 -6.25 -15.15 -17.61
CA GLN A 104 -5.50 -16.41 -17.64
C GLN A 104 -4.16 -16.32 -16.89
N ALA A 105 -3.47 -15.18 -16.97
CA ALA A 105 -2.19 -14.97 -16.29
C ALA A 105 -2.33 -14.88 -14.75
N ILE A 106 -3.49 -14.46 -14.25
CA ILE A 106 -3.80 -14.32 -12.82
C ILE A 106 -4.20 -15.67 -12.19
N ASP A 107 -4.64 -16.63 -12.99
CA ASP A 107 -5.06 -17.94 -12.48
C ASP A 107 -3.90 -18.68 -11.79
N SER A 108 -4.19 -19.31 -10.65
CA SER A 108 -3.19 -19.90 -9.75
C SER A 108 -2.50 -21.13 -10.32
N GLY A 109 -3.07 -21.73 -11.38
CA GLY A 109 -2.50 -22.86 -12.12
C GLY A 109 -1.46 -22.48 -13.18
N THR A 110 -1.24 -21.19 -13.46
CA THR A 110 -0.32 -20.76 -14.54
C THR A 110 1.13 -20.74 -14.05
N ASP A 111 2.03 -21.44 -14.75
CA ASP A 111 3.45 -21.47 -14.42
C ASP A 111 4.24 -20.26 -14.98
N ALA A 112 5.52 -20.11 -14.60
CA ALA A 112 6.34 -18.97 -15.00
C ALA A 112 6.56 -18.89 -16.52
N THR A 113 6.81 -20.02 -17.17
CA THR A 113 6.98 -20.15 -18.63
C THR A 113 5.71 -19.77 -19.40
N GLN A 114 4.55 -20.19 -18.90
CA GLN A 114 3.26 -19.85 -19.47
C GLN A 114 2.97 -18.35 -19.34
N ARG A 115 3.30 -17.73 -18.20
CA ARG A 115 3.20 -16.27 -18.02
C ARG A 115 4.08 -15.50 -18.99
N GLU A 116 5.30 -15.96 -19.25
CA GLU A 116 6.20 -15.35 -20.22
C GLU A 116 5.63 -15.43 -21.66
N ALA A 117 5.08 -16.59 -22.05
CA ALA A 117 4.42 -16.73 -23.34
C ALA A 117 3.18 -15.81 -23.47
N ILE A 118 2.40 -15.66 -22.39
CA ILE A 118 1.26 -14.73 -22.36
C ILE A 118 1.73 -13.27 -22.49
N ALA A 119 2.84 -12.90 -21.84
CA ALA A 119 3.41 -11.55 -21.94
C ALA A 119 3.79 -11.20 -23.39
N LEU A 120 4.41 -12.14 -24.13
CA LEU A 120 4.73 -11.97 -25.55
C LEU A 120 3.48 -11.76 -26.42
N GLU A 121 2.38 -12.47 -26.13
CA GLU A 121 1.13 -12.30 -26.88
C GLU A 121 0.47 -10.95 -26.56
N LEU A 122 0.52 -10.51 -25.30
CA LEU A 122 0.06 -9.17 -24.90
C LEU A 122 0.87 -8.07 -25.59
N GLU A 123 2.19 -8.21 -25.69
CA GLU A 123 3.05 -7.27 -26.41
C GLU A 123 2.69 -7.19 -27.90
N SER A 124 2.45 -8.34 -28.54
CA SER A 124 1.94 -8.44 -29.91
C SER A 124 0.58 -7.73 -30.07
N ILE A 125 -0.32 -7.85 -29.09
CA ILE A 125 -1.61 -7.14 -29.10
C ILE A 125 -1.40 -5.62 -28.99
N VAL A 126 -0.53 -5.15 -28.10
CA VAL A 126 -0.21 -3.71 -27.96
C VAL A 126 0.32 -3.14 -29.28
N GLN A 127 1.20 -3.86 -29.97
CA GLN A 127 1.72 -3.45 -31.28
C GLN A 127 0.61 -3.37 -32.35
N ARG A 128 -0.35 -4.31 -32.34
CA ARG A 128 -1.52 -4.25 -33.24
C ARG A 128 -2.45 -3.08 -32.91
N PHE A 129 -2.67 -2.80 -31.62
CA PHE A 129 -3.41 -1.61 -31.19
C PHE A 129 -2.77 -0.32 -31.70
N LEU A 130 -1.45 -0.20 -31.57
CA LEU A 130 -0.72 0.97 -32.03
C LEU A 130 -0.85 1.17 -33.55
N GLN A 131 -0.82 0.09 -34.32
CA GLN A 131 -1.05 0.14 -35.77
C GLN A 131 -2.46 0.64 -36.09
N LEU A 132 -3.46 0.12 -35.38
CA LEU A 132 -4.86 0.48 -35.56
C LEU A 132 -5.15 1.94 -35.19
N ALA A 133 -4.57 2.39 -34.08
CA ALA A 133 -4.64 3.78 -33.63
C ALA A 133 -3.95 4.77 -34.58
N ASN A 134 -3.04 4.28 -35.44
CA ASN A 134 -2.36 5.04 -36.48
C ASN A 134 -2.91 4.79 -37.89
N THR A 135 -4.12 4.22 -38.02
CA THR A 135 -4.77 3.95 -39.32
C THR A 135 -5.02 5.24 -40.12
N LYS A 136 -4.89 5.14 -41.44
CA LYS A 136 -5.12 6.24 -42.40
C LYS A 136 -6.27 5.92 -43.35
N PHE A 137 -7.05 6.94 -43.68
CA PHE A 137 -7.99 6.92 -44.78
C PHE A 137 -7.76 8.12 -45.69
N GLN A 138 -7.57 7.88 -46.99
CA GLN A 138 -7.32 8.93 -47.99
C GLN A 138 -6.19 9.92 -47.60
N GLY A 139 -5.12 9.40 -46.99
CA GLY A 139 -3.97 10.20 -46.55
C GLY A 139 -4.15 10.94 -45.23
N ARG A 140 -5.29 10.79 -44.56
CA ARG A 140 -5.64 11.42 -43.28
C ARG A 140 -5.66 10.38 -42.17
N TYR A 141 -5.01 10.66 -41.04
CA TYR A 141 -5.11 9.81 -39.86
C TYR A 141 -6.49 9.91 -39.22
N LEU A 142 -7.06 8.77 -38.82
CA LEU A 142 -8.41 8.70 -38.26
C LEU A 142 -8.50 9.39 -36.88
N PHE A 143 -7.48 9.17 -36.04
CA PHE A 143 -7.48 9.49 -34.62
C PHE A 143 -6.58 10.68 -34.22
N ALA A 144 -6.15 11.50 -35.18
CA ALA A 144 -5.29 12.67 -34.92
C ALA A 144 -6.06 13.91 -34.41
N GLY A 145 -7.39 13.84 -34.32
CA GLY A 145 -8.25 14.99 -34.01
C GLY A 145 -8.44 15.89 -35.24
N SER A 146 -8.28 17.20 -35.06
CA SER A 146 -8.53 18.20 -36.11
C SER A 146 -7.36 18.38 -37.07
N ASP A 147 -6.17 17.84 -36.75
CA ASP A 147 -5.00 17.85 -37.64
C ASP A 147 -4.71 16.44 -38.17
N PRO A 148 -5.29 16.05 -39.31
CA PRO A 148 -5.21 14.69 -39.83
C PRO A 148 -3.83 14.33 -40.42
N THR A 149 -2.85 15.25 -40.42
CA THR A 149 -1.54 15.03 -41.04
C THR A 149 -0.47 14.58 -40.04
N VAL A 150 -0.73 14.78 -38.75
CA VAL A 150 0.16 14.40 -37.66
C VAL A 150 -0.04 12.92 -37.32
N LEU A 151 1.06 12.19 -37.11
CA LEU A 151 1.03 10.82 -36.59
C LEU A 151 0.43 10.84 -35.17
N PRO A 152 -0.73 10.19 -34.93
CA PRO A 152 -1.41 10.26 -33.64
C PRO A 152 -0.60 9.65 -32.49
N TYR A 153 -0.05 8.46 -32.65
CA TYR A 153 0.66 7.72 -31.61
C TYR A 153 2.08 7.36 -32.04
N GLU A 154 3.07 7.74 -31.23
CA GLU A 154 4.49 7.43 -31.44
C GLU A 154 5.01 6.54 -30.31
N ASP A 155 5.78 5.49 -30.63
CA ASP A 155 6.47 4.66 -29.65
C ASP A 155 7.90 5.17 -29.42
N LEU A 156 8.19 5.56 -28.18
CA LEU A 156 9.50 6.01 -27.70
C LEU A 156 10.09 4.98 -26.74
N GLY A 157 10.42 3.80 -27.27
CA GLY A 157 11.15 2.77 -26.53
C GLY A 157 10.35 2.16 -25.38
N GLY A 158 9.08 1.81 -25.65
CA GLY A 158 8.17 1.24 -24.65
C GLY A 158 7.23 2.26 -24.00
N ARG A 159 7.26 3.52 -24.47
CA ARG A 159 6.32 4.58 -24.09
C ARG A 159 5.56 5.05 -25.31
N ILE A 160 4.26 4.82 -25.32
CA ILE A 160 3.38 5.31 -26.38
C ILE A 160 2.93 6.73 -26.02
N VAL A 161 3.27 7.69 -26.88
CA VAL A 161 2.95 9.11 -26.71
C VAL A 161 1.93 9.55 -27.75
N TYR A 162 0.85 10.19 -27.29
CA TYR A 162 -0.13 10.82 -28.18
C TYR A 162 0.32 12.22 -28.61
N ARG A 163 0.35 12.46 -29.92
CA ARG A 163 0.71 13.74 -30.55
C ARG A 163 -0.46 14.41 -31.29
N GLY A 164 -1.65 13.82 -31.27
CA GLY A 164 -2.86 14.43 -31.83
C GLY A 164 -3.45 15.51 -30.92
N ASN A 165 -4.64 15.99 -31.27
CA ASN A 165 -5.39 16.95 -30.46
C ASN A 165 -6.84 16.47 -30.19
N GLU A 166 -7.48 17.06 -29.18
CA GLU A 166 -8.85 16.71 -28.74
C GLU A 166 -9.95 17.35 -29.59
N LYS A 167 -9.61 18.09 -30.65
CA LYS A 167 -10.61 18.78 -31.46
C LYS A 167 -11.13 17.86 -32.56
N SER A 168 -12.42 17.97 -32.86
CA SER A 168 -13.05 17.21 -33.94
C SER A 168 -13.02 17.98 -35.28
N LEU A 169 -12.99 17.22 -36.36
CA LEU A 169 -13.25 17.69 -37.71
C LEU A 169 -14.74 17.92 -37.87
N ARG A 170 -15.12 19.02 -38.53
CA ARG A 170 -16.52 19.41 -38.73
C ARG A 170 -16.84 19.56 -40.21
N THR A 171 -18.01 19.07 -40.61
CA THR A 171 -18.57 19.28 -41.95
C THR A 171 -19.94 19.94 -41.88
N ILE A 172 -20.31 20.64 -42.95
CA ILE A 172 -21.63 21.28 -43.06
C ILE A 172 -22.64 20.22 -43.49
N ALA A 173 -23.65 19.97 -42.65
CA ALA A 173 -24.71 19.00 -42.92
C ALA A 173 -25.99 19.65 -43.46
N ASP A 174 -26.27 20.89 -43.06
CA ASP A 174 -27.39 21.70 -43.55
C ASP A 174 -27.06 23.20 -43.38
N PHE A 175 -27.94 24.10 -43.84
CA PHE A 175 -27.81 25.53 -43.61
C PHE A 175 -27.58 25.82 -42.13
N GLU A 176 -26.43 26.42 -41.82
CA GLU A 176 -26.02 26.80 -40.46
C GLU A 176 -25.77 25.63 -39.48
N SER A 177 -25.73 24.37 -39.95
CA SER A 177 -25.49 23.20 -39.12
C SER A 177 -24.14 22.53 -39.43
N LEU A 178 -23.27 22.48 -38.43
CA LEU A 178 -22.00 21.74 -38.47
C LEU A 178 -22.14 20.47 -37.63
N ILE A 179 -21.67 19.35 -38.15
CA ILE A 179 -21.59 18.08 -37.42
C ILE A 179 -20.13 17.63 -37.32
N ASP A 180 -19.79 16.98 -36.22
CA ASP A 180 -18.48 16.36 -36.05
C ASP A 180 -18.40 15.09 -36.92
N THR A 181 -17.27 14.88 -37.59
CA THR A 181 -17.08 13.80 -38.58
C THR A 181 -15.92 12.87 -38.22
N ASN A 182 -15.39 12.96 -37.02
CA ASN A 182 -14.39 12.04 -36.49
C ASN A 182 -14.48 11.96 -34.97
N VAL A 183 -13.68 11.05 -34.41
CA VAL A 183 -13.45 10.92 -32.97
C VAL A 183 -11.97 11.12 -32.71
N ALA A 184 -11.61 11.89 -31.69
CA ALA A 184 -10.22 12.12 -31.33
C ALA A 184 -9.61 10.86 -30.68
N GLY A 185 -8.35 10.58 -31.00
CA GLY A 185 -7.65 9.43 -30.42
C GLY A 185 -7.54 9.50 -28.91
N ALA A 186 -7.45 10.72 -28.34
CA ALA A 186 -7.41 10.92 -26.90
C ALA A 186 -8.67 10.38 -26.19
N ASP A 187 -9.85 10.51 -26.81
CA ASP A 187 -11.12 10.03 -26.25
C ASP A 187 -11.27 8.51 -26.36
N VAL A 188 -10.73 7.93 -27.44
CA VAL A 188 -10.89 6.50 -27.74
C VAL A 188 -9.86 5.65 -27.00
N PHE A 189 -8.57 5.97 -27.16
CA PHE A 189 -7.47 5.14 -26.68
C PHE A 189 -6.79 5.72 -25.43
N GLY A 190 -7.16 6.94 -25.04
CA GLY A 190 -6.44 7.69 -24.03
C GLY A 190 -5.16 8.31 -24.61
N GLY A 191 -5.02 9.62 -24.44
CA GLY A 191 -3.78 10.35 -24.77
C GLY A 191 -3.22 11.16 -23.60
N LEU A 192 -4.05 11.36 -22.57
CA LEU A 192 -3.76 12.11 -21.36
C LEU A 192 -3.97 11.22 -20.14
N SER A 193 -3.26 10.08 -20.07
CA SER A 193 -3.16 9.40 -18.79
C SER A 193 -2.42 10.33 -17.82
N GLN A 194 -2.78 10.29 -16.52
CA GLN A 194 -1.81 10.70 -15.51
C GLN A 194 -0.54 9.92 -15.80
N GLU A 195 0.57 10.64 -15.93
CA GLU A 195 1.89 10.09 -16.16
C GLU A 195 2.05 8.87 -15.23
N VAL A 196 2.22 7.67 -15.80
CA VAL A 196 2.71 6.53 -15.02
C VAL A 196 4.13 6.93 -14.65
N ARG A 197 4.27 7.62 -13.52
CA ARG A 197 5.55 8.05 -13.01
C ARG A 197 6.32 6.76 -12.73
N PRO A 198 7.39 6.47 -13.47
CA PRO A 198 8.22 5.30 -13.22
C PRO A 198 9.00 5.42 -11.90
N ASP A 199 8.82 6.54 -11.19
CA ASP A 199 9.50 6.93 -9.97
C ASP A 199 8.57 6.93 -8.75
N SER A 200 7.42 6.27 -8.83
CA SER A 200 6.74 5.85 -7.60
C SER A 200 7.67 4.86 -6.91
N ASP A 201 8.43 5.35 -5.94
CA ASP A 201 9.25 4.54 -5.06
C ASP A 201 8.31 3.65 -4.24
N TYR A 202 8.05 2.46 -4.78
CA TYR A 202 7.24 1.44 -4.13
C TYR A 202 7.99 0.75 -2.98
N ASN A 203 9.14 1.30 -2.57
CA ASN A 203 9.99 0.91 -1.46
C ASN A 203 10.05 -0.61 -1.27
N PRO A 204 10.71 -1.31 -2.21
CA PRO A 204 10.72 -2.76 -2.21
C PRO A 204 11.37 -3.32 -0.94
N VAL A 205 10.84 -4.43 -0.45
CA VAL A 205 11.30 -5.07 0.79
C VAL A 205 12.79 -5.41 0.74
N LEU A 206 13.52 -4.98 1.77
CA LEU A 206 14.92 -5.32 2.00
C LEU A 206 15.06 -6.81 2.38
N ARG A 207 16.00 -7.51 1.75
CA ARG A 207 16.34 -8.92 2.03
C ARG A 207 17.83 -9.05 2.27
N GLU A 208 18.23 -10.18 2.88
CA GLU A 208 19.65 -10.49 3.07
C GLU A 208 20.44 -10.53 1.75
N SER A 209 19.80 -11.01 0.68
CA SER A 209 20.39 -11.11 -0.65
C SER A 209 20.40 -9.79 -1.43
N THR A 210 19.86 -8.69 -0.87
CA THR A 210 19.87 -7.39 -1.53
C THR A 210 21.31 -6.87 -1.62
N LEU A 211 21.74 -6.49 -2.82
CA LEU A 211 23.09 -5.98 -3.07
C LEU A 211 23.25 -4.55 -2.54
N LEU A 212 24.40 -4.26 -1.91
CA LEU A 212 24.68 -2.93 -1.35
C LEU A 212 24.75 -1.84 -2.42
N SER A 213 25.13 -2.19 -3.65
CA SER A 213 25.12 -1.29 -4.81
C SER A 213 23.71 -0.86 -5.26
N GLU A 214 22.68 -1.54 -4.79
CA GLU A 214 21.28 -1.27 -5.17
C GLU A 214 20.54 -0.44 -4.14
N LEU A 215 21.14 -0.20 -2.98
CA LEU A 215 20.54 0.60 -1.92
C LEU A 215 20.54 2.08 -2.30
N ARG A 216 19.73 2.86 -1.57
CA ARG A 216 19.58 4.31 -1.75
C ARG A 216 19.16 4.66 -3.17
N GLY A 217 18.17 3.94 -3.71
CA GLY A 217 17.69 4.11 -5.09
C GLY A 217 18.72 3.70 -6.16
N GLY A 218 19.73 2.90 -5.81
CA GLY A 218 20.80 2.48 -6.71
C GLY A 218 22.02 3.40 -6.73
N LEU A 219 22.12 4.35 -5.80
CA LEU A 219 23.36 5.09 -5.53
C LEU A 219 24.42 4.21 -4.85
N GLY A 220 23.96 3.17 -4.15
CA GLY A 220 24.80 2.25 -3.40
C GLY A 220 25.29 2.81 -2.07
N VAL A 221 26.10 2.00 -1.39
CA VAL A 221 26.74 2.34 -0.11
C VAL A 221 28.26 2.37 -0.32
N GLU A 222 28.87 3.45 0.15
CA GLU A 222 30.32 3.60 0.28
C GLU A 222 30.78 2.78 1.48
N LEU A 223 31.42 1.64 1.21
CA LEU A 223 31.90 0.75 2.26
C LEU A 223 33.18 1.28 2.90
N GLY A 224 33.25 1.10 4.21
CA GLY A 224 34.35 1.54 5.06
C GLY A 224 34.26 0.84 6.41
N SER A 225 34.90 1.42 7.42
CA SER A 225 34.81 0.90 8.78
C SER A 225 33.82 1.70 9.60
N VAL A 226 33.09 1.01 10.48
CA VAL A 226 32.18 1.63 11.44
C VAL A 226 32.62 1.26 12.85
N ARG A 227 32.41 2.16 13.81
CA ARG A 227 32.74 1.92 15.22
C ARG A 227 31.47 1.69 16.01
N ILE A 228 31.42 0.56 16.69
CA ILE A 228 30.32 0.14 17.56
C ILE A 228 30.80 0.26 19.01
N SER A 229 30.00 0.87 19.88
CA SER A 229 30.35 1.10 21.28
C SER A 229 29.17 0.83 22.20
N ASP A 230 29.44 0.30 23.39
CA ASP A 230 28.45 0.11 24.46
C ASP A 230 28.46 1.25 25.49
N GLY A 231 29.21 2.32 25.20
CA GLY A 231 29.45 3.46 26.09
C GLY A 231 30.68 3.31 26.98
N SER A 232 31.21 2.10 27.15
CA SER A 232 32.41 1.80 27.95
C SER A 232 33.57 1.25 27.11
N GLN A 233 33.27 0.36 26.17
CA GLN A 233 34.19 -0.29 25.24
C GLN A 233 33.69 -0.09 23.80
N SER A 234 34.63 -0.07 22.86
CA SER A 234 34.32 0.09 21.44
C SER A 234 35.08 -0.90 20.59
N SER A 235 34.42 -1.38 19.54
CA SER A 235 34.94 -2.23 18.47
C SER A 235 34.90 -1.46 17.15
N THR A 236 35.87 -1.70 16.26
CA THR A 236 35.85 -1.17 14.89
C THR A 236 35.66 -2.33 13.92
N VAL A 237 34.62 -2.24 13.11
CA VAL A 237 34.19 -3.28 12.17
C VAL A 237 34.47 -2.82 10.76
N ASP A 238 35.21 -3.61 9.98
CA ASP A 238 35.48 -3.35 8.58
C ASP A 238 34.41 -3.99 7.69
N LEU A 239 33.64 -3.17 6.98
CA LEU A 239 32.57 -3.60 6.08
C LEU A 239 33.01 -3.61 4.60
N SER A 240 34.28 -3.32 4.30
CA SER A 240 34.79 -3.19 2.92
C SER A 240 34.65 -4.46 2.06
N SER A 241 34.52 -5.63 2.70
CA SER A 241 34.33 -6.92 2.03
C SER A 241 32.87 -7.32 1.79
N ALA A 242 31.91 -6.54 2.30
CA ALA A 242 30.49 -6.85 2.19
C ALA A 242 29.97 -6.60 0.77
N ALA A 243 29.20 -7.55 0.22
CA ALA A 243 28.52 -7.37 -1.07
C ALA A 243 27.01 -7.19 -0.91
N THR A 244 26.44 -7.82 0.12
CA THR A 244 25.01 -7.86 0.40
C THR A 244 24.70 -7.31 1.78
N VAL A 245 23.43 -6.97 2.02
CA VAL A 245 22.92 -6.55 3.33
C VAL A 245 23.13 -7.66 4.37
N GLY A 246 22.98 -8.93 3.98
CA GLY A 246 23.27 -10.08 4.83
C GLY A 246 24.73 -10.17 5.26
N ASP A 247 25.68 -9.80 4.39
CA ASP A 247 27.10 -9.74 4.76
C ASP A 247 27.37 -8.61 5.76
N VAL A 248 26.74 -7.45 5.58
CA VAL A 248 26.82 -6.34 6.54
C VAL A 248 26.29 -6.77 7.91
N ALA A 249 25.10 -7.37 7.95
CA ALA A 249 24.49 -7.82 9.20
C ALA A 249 25.41 -8.81 9.96
N ARG A 250 26.01 -9.76 9.23
CA ARG A 250 26.95 -10.74 9.79
C ARG A 250 28.22 -10.09 10.33
N LEU A 251 28.86 -9.22 9.56
CA LEU A 251 30.09 -8.54 9.97
C LEU A 251 29.87 -7.62 11.16
N LEU A 252 28.73 -6.92 11.21
CA LEU A 252 28.34 -6.10 12.36
C LEU A 252 28.14 -6.97 13.60
N ALA A 253 27.41 -8.09 13.49
CA ALA A 253 27.19 -9.01 14.60
C ALA A 253 28.50 -9.59 15.17
N ASP A 254 29.41 -10.01 14.29
CA ASP A 254 30.75 -10.50 14.67
C ASP A 254 31.64 -9.40 15.27
N GLY A 255 31.31 -8.14 15.00
CA GLY A 255 32.02 -6.95 15.43
C GLY A 255 31.59 -6.39 16.79
N ALA A 256 30.90 -7.17 17.62
CA ALA A 256 30.45 -6.74 18.94
C ALA A 256 31.60 -6.21 19.84
N PRO A 257 31.34 -5.21 20.72
CA PRO A 257 32.32 -4.79 21.72
C PRO A 257 32.79 -5.97 22.61
N PRO A 258 34.04 -5.98 23.09
CA PRO A 258 34.58 -7.10 23.86
C PRO A 258 33.74 -7.46 25.10
N GLY A 259 33.33 -8.73 25.20
CA GLY A 259 32.51 -9.23 26.31
C GLY A 259 31.02 -8.93 26.19
N ARG A 260 30.57 -8.40 25.05
CA ARG A 260 29.16 -8.16 24.71
C ARG A 260 28.77 -8.99 23.47
N GLU A 261 27.47 -9.21 23.31
CA GLU A 261 26.88 -9.78 22.11
C GLU A 261 26.03 -8.73 21.39
N LEU A 262 26.24 -8.59 20.08
CA LEU A 262 25.49 -7.70 19.20
C LEU A 262 24.71 -8.55 18.20
N THR A 263 23.39 -8.37 18.18
CA THR A 263 22.53 -8.99 17.18
C THR A 263 22.10 -7.96 16.16
N VAL A 264 22.08 -8.36 14.88
CA VAL A 264 21.64 -7.50 13.78
C VAL A 264 20.52 -8.18 13.00
N ASP A 265 19.35 -7.57 13.03
CA ASP A 265 18.18 -7.99 12.27
C ASP A 265 18.00 -7.14 11.01
N ILE A 266 17.65 -7.80 9.92
CA ILE A 266 17.26 -7.12 8.67
C ILE A 266 15.75 -6.91 8.71
N THR A 267 15.36 -5.66 8.87
CA THR A 267 13.95 -5.23 8.78
C THR A 267 13.58 -5.00 7.32
N PRO A 268 12.27 -4.88 6.99
CA PRO A 268 11.87 -4.67 5.61
C PRO A 268 12.37 -3.37 4.96
N SER A 269 12.80 -2.37 5.74
CA SER A 269 13.28 -1.08 5.25
C SER A 269 14.73 -0.78 5.63
N GLY A 270 15.30 -1.45 6.63
CA GLY A 270 16.63 -1.11 7.16
C GLY A 270 17.21 -2.17 8.09
N LEU A 271 18.20 -1.81 8.89
CA LEU A 271 18.84 -2.71 9.86
C LEU A 271 18.42 -2.35 11.28
N MET A 272 18.22 -3.36 12.13
CA MET A 272 17.95 -3.18 13.55
C MET A 272 19.06 -3.85 14.36
N LEU A 273 19.75 -3.07 15.20
CA LEU A 273 20.88 -3.54 15.99
C LEU A 273 20.47 -3.57 17.45
N GLN A 274 20.80 -4.64 18.16
CA GLN A 274 20.51 -4.75 19.58
C GLN A 274 21.68 -5.38 20.32
N LEU A 275 22.16 -4.67 21.34
CA LEU A 275 23.19 -5.14 22.25
C LEU A 275 22.53 -5.94 23.38
N ASP A 276 23.21 -6.97 23.91
CA ASP A 276 22.67 -7.77 25.00
C ASP A 276 22.33 -6.92 26.25
N ALA A 277 21.28 -7.31 26.98
CA ALA A 277 20.80 -6.59 28.15
C ALA A 277 21.66 -6.84 29.42
N ALA A 278 22.50 -7.88 29.42
CA ALA A 278 23.21 -8.35 30.61
C ALA A 278 24.34 -7.41 31.05
N GLY A 279 24.95 -6.69 30.11
CA GLY A 279 26.05 -5.76 30.42
C GLY A 279 25.61 -4.38 30.92
N GLY A 280 24.36 -3.96 30.67
CA GLY A 280 24.03 -2.53 30.64
C GLY A 280 24.87 -1.77 29.60
N GLY A 281 24.44 -0.59 29.16
CA GLY A 281 25.21 0.18 28.19
C GLY A 281 24.37 1.07 27.31
N ASN A 282 25.05 1.89 26.52
CA ASN A 282 24.45 2.80 25.56
C ASN A 282 24.99 2.45 24.17
N LEU A 283 24.21 1.70 23.38
CA LEU A 283 24.64 1.30 22.04
C LEU A 283 24.80 2.54 21.16
N THR A 284 26.00 2.73 20.63
CA THR A 284 26.35 3.82 19.70
C THR A 284 27.05 3.25 18.49
N VAL A 285 26.74 3.79 17.31
CA VAL A 285 27.34 3.40 16.03
C VAL A 285 27.80 4.67 15.33
N THR A 286 29.10 4.80 15.12
CA THR A 286 29.74 6.02 14.63
C THR A 286 30.64 5.74 13.44
N GLU A 287 30.88 6.76 12.63
CA GLU A 287 31.79 6.68 11.48
C GLU A 287 33.25 6.62 11.91
N VAL A 288 34.08 5.93 11.11
CA VAL A 288 35.54 5.91 11.27
C VAL A 288 36.18 6.68 10.13
N ASP A 289 37.24 7.45 10.44
CA ASP A 289 38.06 8.19 9.47
C ASP A 289 37.29 9.11 8.51
N GLY A 290 36.15 9.65 8.96
CA GLY A 290 35.31 10.54 8.15
C GLY A 290 34.51 9.84 7.07
N GLY A 291 34.32 8.52 7.18
CA GLY A 291 33.40 7.74 6.35
C GLY A 291 31.94 8.16 6.48
N ARG A 292 31.10 7.59 5.62
CA ARG A 292 29.64 7.78 5.63
C ARG A 292 28.90 6.43 5.60
N THR A 293 29.57 5.35 6.00
CA THR A 293 29.04 4.00 5.83
C THR A 293 27.88 3.74 6.79
N ALA A 294 27.99 4.15 8.06
CA ALA A 294 26.91 4.02 9.04
C ALA A 294 25.70 4.91 8.67
N GLU A 295 25.93 6.13 8.19
CA GLU A 295 24.89 7.04 7.70
C GLU A 295 24.14 6.42 6.51
N GLN A 296 24.87 5.91 5.53
CA GLN A 296 24.28 5.35 4.30
C GLN A 296 23.60 4.00 4.51
N LEU A 297 23.98 3.26 5.56
CA LEU A 297 23.27 2.07 6.03
C LEU A 297 22.11 2.40 6.98
N GLY A 298 21.87 3.68 7.28
CA GLY A 298 20.80 4.14 8.15
C GLY A 298 21.00 3.82 9.63
N ILE A 299 22.20 3.37 10.04
CA ILE A 299 22.50 2.90 11.40
C ILE A 299 23.38 3.86 12.19
N LEU A 300 23.57 5.10 11.73
CA LEU A 300 24.35 6.10 12.48
C LEU A 300 23.61 6.51 13.75
N GLU A 301 24.25 6.33 14.90
CA GLU A 301 23.70 6.70 16.20
C GLU A 301 24.82 7.22 17.12
N GLU A 302 24.86 8.54 17.31
CA GLU A 302 25.90 9.24 18.08
C GLU A 302 25.49 9.51 19.53
N THR A 303 24.19 9.56 19.82
CA THR A 303 23.67 9.85 21.17
C THR A 303 23.47 8.59 22.00
N GLY A 304 23.16 7.50 21.32
CA GLY A 304 23.00 6.16 21.83
C GLY A 304 21.59 5.83 22.31
N THR A 305 21.26 4.54 22.29
CA THR A 305 19.89 4.04 22.49
C THR A 305 19.62 3.49 23.88
N GLY A 306 20.57 3.58 24.81
CA GLY A 306 20.49 2.91 26.11
C GLY A 306 20.36 1.39 25.93
N THR A 307 19.33 0.81 26.55
CA THR A 307 18.99 -0.61 26.44
C THR A 307 18.05 -0.93 25.27
N ASP A 308 17.53 0.10 24.59
CA ASP A 308 16.62 -0.08 23.48
C ASP A 308 17.38 -0.46 22.21
N PRO A 309 16.76 -1.23 21.30
CA PRO A 309 17.36 -1.55 20.02
C PRO A 309 17.49 -0.29 19.15
N LEU A 310 18.61 -0.19 18.44
CA LEU A 310 18.83 0.80 17.39
C LEU A 310 18.08 0.38 16.13
N VAL A 311 16.98 1.06 15.84
CA VAL A 311 16.21 0.86 14.60
C VAL A 311 16.74 1.82 13.54
N GLY A 312 17.38 1.27 12.51
CA GLY A 312 17.96 2.03 11.43
C GLY A 312 16.90 2.67 10.51
N ALA A 313 17.31 3.74 9.85
CA ALA A 313 16.51 4.42 8.84
C ALA A 313 16.29 3.55 7.60
N ASP A 314 15.29 3.93 6.81
CA ASP A 314 15.01 3.30 5.53
C ASP A 314 16.18 3.50 4.54
N ILE A 315 16.71 2.38 4.03
CA ILE A 315 17.85 2.36 3.10
C ILE A 315 17.42 2.20 1.63
N ASN A 316 16.11 2.24 1.36
CA ASN A 316 15.47 2.39 0.05
C ASN A 316 16.11 1.55 -1.08
N PRO A 317 15.80 0.24 -1.16
CA PRO A 317 16.33 -0.63 -2.18
C PRO A 317 15.78 -0.26 -3.57
N ARG A 318 16.61 -0.37 -4.61
CA ARG A 318 16.18 -0.05 -5.98
C ARG A 318 15.13 -1.06 -6.49
N LEU A 319 14.04 -0.54 -7.05
CA LEU A 319 13.05 -1.33 -7.79
C LEU A 319 13.65 -1.90 -9.10
N ARG A 320 13.54 -3.22 -9.29
CA ARG A 320 13.93 -3.93 -10.52
C ARG A 320 12.70 -4.48 -11.21
N TRP A 321 12.79 -4.67 -12.53
CA TRP A 321 11.77 -5.40 -13.30
C TRP A 321 11.58 -6.86 -12.84
N THR A 322 12.59 -7.41 -12.15
CA THR A 322 12.55 -8.74 -11.54
C THR A 322 12.14 -8.71 -10.07
N THR A 323 11.86 -7.55 -9.48
CA THR A 323 11.40 -7.46 -8.09
C THR A 323 10.03 -8.13 -8.00
N PRO A 324 9.85 -9.15 -7.13
CA PRO A 324 8.57 -9.79 -6.96
C PRO A 324 7.48 -8.78 -6.56
N ILE A 325 6.29 -8.86 -7.16
CA ILE A 325 5.18 -7.95 -6.83
C ILE A 325 4.82 -8.02 -5.34
N ARG A 326 4.93 -9.18 -4.70
CA ARG A 326 4.73 -9.32 -3.24
C ARG A 326 5.68 -8.46 -2.39
N ASP A 327 6.83 -8.08 -2.93
CA ASP A 327 7.83 -7.29 -2.22
C ASP A 327 7.62 -5.77 -2.42
N ILE A 328 6.59 -5.35 -3.15
CA ILE A 328 6.25 -3.92 -3.39
C ILE A 328 4.81 -3.58 -2.97
N LEU A 329 4.05 -4.57 -2.50
CA LEU A 329 2.67 -4.40 -2.03
C LEU A 329 2.58 -4.10 -0.52
N GLY A 330 3.72 -3.82 0.12
CA GLY A 330 3.85 -3.59 1.55
C GLY A 330 4.49 -4.77 2.28
N VAL A 331 4.65 -4.60 3.58
CA VAL A 331 5.39 -5.52 4.44
C VAL A 331 4.46 -6.15 5.47
N LYS A 332 4.77 -7.39 5.85
CA LYS A 332 4.13 -8.06 6.97
C LYS A 332 4.76 -7.56 8.27
N ALA A 333 3.94 -7.40 9.31
CA ALA A 333 4.49 -7.18 10.64
C ALA A 333 5.28 -8.42 11.07
N ARG A 334 6.48 -8.21 11.62
CA ARG A 334 7.32 -9.28 12.15
C ARG A 334 7.77 -8.92 13.56
N ALA A 335 7.76 -9.89 14.45
CA ALA A 335 8.36 -9.83 15.77
C ALA A 335 9.32 -11.01 15.94
N LEU A 336 10.36 -10.82 16.73
CA LEU A 336 11.30 -11.88 17.09
C LEU A 336 11.32 -11.98 18.62
N LEU A 337 10.89 -13.13 19.13
CA LEU A 337 10.98 -13.45 20.54
C LEU A 337 12.32 -14.14 20.79
N ARG A 338 13.24 -13.41 21.42
CA ARG A 338 14.60 -13.88 21.65
C ARG A 338 14.76 -14.53 23.00
N SER A 339 15.56 -15.59 23.04
CA SER A 339 15.76 -16.38 24.26
C SER A 339 17.25 -16.57 24.55
N PRO A 340 17.65 -16.70 25.83
CA PRO A 340 19.07 -16.85 26.15
C PRO A 340 19.60 -18.20 25.65
N GLY A 341 20.59 -18.17 24.76
CA GLY A 341 21.16 -19.37 24.13
C GLY A 341 21.46 -19.14 22.65
N ARG A 342 22.15 -20.10 22.02
CA ARG A 342 22.29 -20.09 20.56
C ARG A 342 21.17 -20.93 19.97
N HIS A 343 20.50 -20.37 18.97
CA HIS A 343 19.53 -21.04 18.11
C HIS A 343 18.17 -21.38 18.73
N ASN A 344 17.62 -20.51 19.58
CA ASN A 344 16.34 -20.71 20.25
C ASN A 344 15.32 -19.59 19.99
N ASP A 345 15.54 -18.77 18.96
CA ASP A 345 14.72 -17.60 18.67
C ASP A 345 13.44 -17.97 17.92
N ILE A 346 12.34 -17.29 18.25
CA ILE A 346 11.03 -17.54 17.66
C ILE A 346 10.63 -16.34 16.81
N ALA A 347 10.56 -16.56 15.50
CA ALA A 347 10.09 -15.57 14.54
C ALA A 347 8.57 -15.64 14.41
N ILE A 348 7.93 -14.48 14.51
CA ILE A 348 6.48 -14.32 14.45
C ILE A 348 6.17 -13.35 13.33
N GLU A 349 5.36 -13.79 12.37
CA GLU A 349 5.07 -13.03 11.17
C GLU A 349 3.56 -12.92 10.96
N ALA A 350 3.10 -11.75 10.54
CA ALA A 350 1.71 -11.55 10.16
C ALA A 350 1.34 -12.34 8.89
N ASN A 351 0.10 -12.81 8.85
CA ASN A 351 -0.43 -13.51 7.70
C ASN A 351 -0.65 -12.55 6.52
N ASP A 352 -1.12 -11.34 6.82
CA ASP A 352 -1.42 -10.28 5.86
C ASP A 352 -0.42 -9.13 5.92
N VAL A 353 -0.25 -8.44 4.78
CA VAL A 353 0.56 -7.22 4.69
C VAL A 353 -0.17 -6.03 5.30
N GLY A 354 0.59 -5.11 5.91
CA GLY A 354 0.08 -3.84 6.41
C GLY A 354 0.04 -3.72 7.93
N ALA A 355 -0.51 -2.59 8.40
CA ALA A 355 -0.40 -2.16 9.79
C ALA A 355 -1.41 -2.81 10.75
N ALA A 356 -2.36 -3.61 10.26
CA ALA A 356 -3.42 -4.20 11.09
C ALA A 356 -2.89 -5.16 12.16
N ALA A 357 -1.72 -5.75 11.93
CA ALA A 357 -1.03 -6.66 12.83
C ALA A 357 -0.07 -5.95 13.81
N ASN A 358 0.03 -4.62 13.75
CA ASN A 358 0.88 -3.83 14.66
C ASN A 358 0.20 -3.61 16.01
N GLY A 359 0.99 -3.42 17.08
CA GLY A 359 0.48 -3.10 18.42
C GLY A 359 0.03 -4.30 19.25
N TYR A 360 0.34 -5.52 18.82
CA TYR A 360 0.21 -6.74 19.62
C TYR A 360 1.50 -6.99 20.38
N ALA A 361 1.38 -7.46 21.63
CA ALA A 361 2.51 -7.85 22.46
C ALA A 361 2.51 -9.36 22.70
N ILE A 362 3.70 -9.94 22.92
CA ILE A 362 3.86 -11.35 23.28
C ILE A 362 4.73 -11.38 24.52
N GLN A 363 4.21 -11.99 25.57
CA GLN A 363 4.88 -12.05 26.87
C GLN A 363 5.03 -13.49 27.31
N LEU A 364 6.28 -13.88 27.58
CA LEU A 364 6.57 -15.13 28.25
C LEU A 364 6.32 -14.95 29.75
N VAL A 365 5.44 -15.79 30.27
CA VAL A 365 5.01 -15.78 31.65
C VAL A 365 5.51 -17.06 32.31
N ASN A 366 6.29 -16.90 33.38
CA ASN A 366 6.66 -18.03 34.21
C ASN A 366 5.46 -18.41 35.10
N ASP A 367 4.78 -19.47 34.71
CA ASP A 367 3.56 -19.94 35.37
C ASP A 367 3.81 -20.38 36.81
N GLY A 368 5.00 -20.92 37.09
CA GLY A 368 5.41 -21.36 38.42
C GLY A 368 5.51 -20.23 39.46
N LEU A 369 5.45 -18.96 39.02
CA LEU A 369 5.37 -17.79 39.90
C LEU A 369 3.94 -17.29 40.14
N LEU A 370 2.97 -17.76 39.35
CA LEU A 370 1.60 -17.23 39.32
C LEU A 370 0.56 -18.18 39.89
N GLN A 371 0.79 -19.50 39.86
CA GLN A 371 -0.01 -20.48 40.60
C GLN A 371 0.81 -21.72 40.97
N ALA A 372 0.44 -22.30 42.09
CA ALA A 372 0.82 -23.63 42.50
C ALA A 372 -0.37 -24.58 42.23
N ALA A 373 -0.43 -25.16 41.03
CA ALA A 373 -1.28 -26.29 40.63
C ALA A 373 -0.51 -27.08 39.53
N PRO A 374 -0.75 -28.40 39.33
CA PRO A 374 0.34 -29.31 38.97
C PRO A 374 0.82 -29.22 37.52
N GLY A 375 2.12 -28.96 37.38
CA GLY A 375 2.97 -29.56 36.35
C GLY A 375 2.90 -28.95 34.96
N LEU A 376 3.47 -27.75 34.79
CA LEU A 376 4.10 -27.44 33.51
C LEU A 376 5.29 -28.40 33.31
N ASN A 377 5.06 -29.42 32.52
CA ASN A 377 6.13 -30.26 31.97
C ASN A 377 6.47 -29.73 30.58
N PRO A 378 7.73 -29.92 30.12
CA PRO A 378 8.09 -29.60 28.74
C PRO A 378 7.10 -30.23 27.76
N GLY A 379 6.48 -29.42 26.90
CA GLY A 379 5.46 -29.83 25.92
C GLY A 379 4.00 -29.61 26.36
N ASN A 380 3.74 -29.00 27.52
CA ASN A 380 2.39 -28.61 27.98
C ASN A 380 2.21 -27.09 28.11
N GLU A 381 3.05 -26.32 27.43
CA GLU A 381 2.97 -24.86 27.33
C GLU A 381 1.67 -24.46 26.62
N TYR A 382 1.06 -23.37 27.08
CA TYR A 382 -0.18 -22.86 26.51
C TYR A 382 -0.12 -21.34 26.35
N ALA A 383 -0.88 -20.83 25.39
CA ALA A 383 -1.00 -19.40 25.11
C ALA A 383 -2.44 -18.92 25.33
N VAL A 384 -2.58 -17.72 25.87
CA VAL A 384 -3.87 -17.04 26.07
C VAL A 384 -3.78 -15.66 25.43
N PHE A 385 -4.85 -15.25 24.73
CA PHE A 385 -4.97 -13.90 24.18
C PHE A 385 -5.86 -13.04 25.05
N GLU A 386 -5.36 -11.86 25.43
CA GLU A 386 -6.08 -10.90 26.25
C GLU A 386 -6.24 -9.57 25.49
N PRO A 387 -7.47 -9.22 25.07
CA PRO A 387 -7.72 -7.98 24.34
C PRO A 387 -7.70 -6.74 25.25
N ALA A 388 -7.89 -6.91 26.56
CA ALA A 388 -7.86 -5.86 27.55
C ALA A 388 -6.58 -5.91 28.39
N PRO A 389 -6.11 -4.79 28.97
CA PRO A 389 -4.97 -4.79 29.87
C PRO A 389 -5.19 -5.71 31.08
N VAL A 390 -4.17 -6.50 31.42
CA VAL A 390 -4.15 -7.44 32.54
C VAL A 390 -3.23 -6.91 33.64
N ALA A 391 -3.69 -6.98 34.89
CA ALA A 391 -2.89 -6.59 36.04
C ALA A 391 -1.87 -7.67 36.42
N ALA A 392 -0.65 -7.24 36.75
CA ALA A 392 0.39 -8.14 37.23
C ALA A 392 -0.03 -8.83 38.53
N ARG A 393 0.33 -10.10 38.68
CA ARG A 393 0.00 -10.95 39.82
C ARG A 393 1.25 -11.60 40.38
N ALA A 394 1.24 -11.90 41.68
CA ALA A 394 2.23 -12.74 42.33
C ALA A 394 1.52 -13.68 43.31
N ALA A 395 1.93 -14.95 43.33
CA ALA A 395 1.52 -15.88 44.37
C ALA A 395 2.42 -15.72 45.60
N LEU A 396 1.84 -15.89 46.78
CA LEU A 396 2.51 -15.86 48.07
C LEU A 396 2.12 -17.12 48.84
N THR A 397 3.03 -18.08 48.86
CA THR A 397 2.80 -19.39 49.48
C THR A 397 3.17 -19.34 50.96
N LEU A 398 2.17 -19.34 51.85
CA LEU A 398 2.39 -19.22 53.30
C LEU A 398 2.54 -20.60 53.95
N SER A 399 3.26 -20.69 55.07
CA SER A 399 3.32 -21.97 55.79
C SER A 399 1.98 -22.28 56.46
N GLY A 400 1.56 -23.54 56.37
CA GLY A 400 0.29 -24.00 56.95
C GLY A 400 -0.61 -24.66 55.90
N SER A 401 -1.85 -24.96 56.28
CA SER A 401 -2.75 -25.81 55.48
C SER A 401 -3.81 -25.05 54.66
N ALA A 402 -3.91 -23.72 54.69
CA ALA A 402 -5.08 -23.03 54.09
C ALA A 402 -4.94 -21.54 53.66
N ASP A 403 -3.73 -21.03 53.35
CA ASP A 403 -3.52 -19.56 53.38
C ASP A 403 -2.82 -18.92 52.18
N ASP A 404 -2.56 -19.64 51.09
CA ASP A 404 -1.87 -19.04 49.95
C ASP A 404 -2.64 -17.82 49.42
N LEU A 405 -1.91 -16.74 49.15
CA LEU A 405 -2.47 -15.46 48.70
C LEU A 405 -2.04 -15.17 47.27
N VAL A 406 -2.96 -14.67 46.47
CA VAL A 406 -2.66 -14.02 45.19
C VAL A 406 -2.73 -12.51 45.38
N LEU A 407 -1.62 -11.85 45.11
CA LEU A 407 -1.54 -10.39 45.08
C LEU A 407 -1.72 -9.94 43.64
N THR A 408 -2.71 -9.09 43.38
CA THR A 408 -3.00 -8.52 42.04
C THR A 408 -2.79 -7.01 42.07
N ALA A 409 -2.04 -6.46 41.11
CA ALA A 409 -1.81 -5.03 41.01
C ALA A 409 -3.13 -4.26 40.80
N THR A 410 -3.26 -3.09 41.42
CA THR A 410 -4.47 -2.25 41.29
C THR A 410 -4.58 -1.58 39.93
N THR A 411 -3.44 -1.34 39.27
CA THR A 411 -3.38 -0.76 37.93
C THR A 411 -2.98 -1.84 36.92
N PRO A 412 -3.86 -2.16 35.94
CA PRO A 412 -3.52 -3.05 34.83
C PRO A 412 -2.37 -2.54 33.97
N GLY A 413 -1.64 -3.46 33.32
CA GLY A 413 -0.49 -3.15 32.45
C GLY A 413 0.85 -3.66 32.99
N THR A 414 1.92 -3.26 32.31
CA THR A 414 3.29 -3.77 32.55
C THR A 414 4.05 -3.08 33.69
N SER A 415 3.52 -1.97 34.23
CA SER A 415 4.23 -1.15 35.23
C SER A 415 4.58 -1.92 36.52
N ALA A 416 3.72 -2.85 36.92
CA ALA A 416 3.84 -3.68 38.10
C ALA A 416 4.59 -5.01 37.84
N ASN A 417 5.15 -5.22 36.65
CA ASN A 417 5.99 -6.37 36.36
C ASN A 417 7.35 -6.25 37.06
N GLY A 418 7.93 -7.40 37.42
CA GLY A 418 9.23 -7.48 38.07
C GLY A 418 9.27 -6.98 39.51
N VAL A 419 8.13 -6.98 40.21
CA VAL A 419 8.06 -6.59 41.63
C VAL A 419 8.33 -7.81 42.52
N THR A 420 9.34 -7.71 43.37
CA THR A 420 9.63 -8.71 44.41
C THR A 420 8.83 -8.37 45.66
N ILE A 421 8.12 -9.36 46.21
CA ILE A 421 7.30 -9.25 47.41
C ILE A 421 7.94 -10.12 48.49
N GLU A 422 8.32 -9.51 49.61
CA GLU A 422 9.05 -10.20 50.69
C GLU A 422 8.33 -10.02 52.03
N LEU A 423 8.17 -11.13 52.76
CA LEU A 423 7.77 -11.10 54.16
C LEU A 423 8.98 -10.86 55.07
N VAL A 424 8.82 -9.99 56.05
CA VAL A 424 9.82 -9.68 57.07
C VAL A 424 9.15 -9.72 58.44
N ALA A 425 9.81 -10.28 59.45
CA ALA A 425 9.31 -10.28 60.83
C ALA A 425 9.92 -9.11 61.63
N ALA A 426 9.10 -8.42 62.43
CA ALA A 426 9.52 -7.38 63.35
C ALA A 426 8.63 -7.36 64.60
N PRO A 427 9.08 -6.80 65.74
CA PRO A 427 8.26 -6.70 66.94
C PRO A 427 7.20 -5.61 66.78
N LEU A 428 6.03 -5.97 66.26
CA LEU A 428 4.92 -5.06 66.01
C LEU A 428 3.97 -4.97 67.21
N GLY A 429 3.86 -6.04 68.00
CA GLY A 429 3.08 -6.12 69.23
C GLY A 429 1.60 -6.33 68.97
N GLY A 430 1.19 -7.59 68.76
CA GLY A 430 -0.21 -7.99 68.56
C GLY A 430 -0.48 -8.47 67.13
N ASP A 431 -1.77 -8.64 66.82
CA ASP A 431 -2.23 -8.96 65.48
C ASP A 431 -2.13 -7.72 64.56
N LEU A 432 -0.91 -7.43 64.11
CA LEU A 432 -0.58 -6.28 63.27
C LEU A 432 0.27 -6.70 62.07
N ALA A 433 0.10 -5.97 60.96
CA ALA A 433 0.93 -6.08 59.78
C ALA A 433 1.05 -4.71 59.10
N THR A 434 2.15 -4.47 58.41
CA THR A 434 2.35 -3.26 57.59
C THR A 434 2.91 -3.62 56.23
N ALA A 435 2.52 -2.91 55.17
CA ALA A 435 3.08 -3.10 53.84
C ALA A 435 3.62 -1.78 53.29
N SER A 436 4.79 -1.84 52.63
CA SER A 436 5.45 -0.70 51.99
C SER A 436 5.96 -1.10 50.61
N TYR A 437 5.92 -0.17 49.66
CA TYR A 437 6.44 -0.37 48.30
C TYR A 437 7.55 0.63 47.99
N ASP A 438 8.72 0.12 47.64
CA ASP A 438 9.84 0.86 47.10
C ASP A 438 9.83 0.79 45.57
N ALA A 439 9.39 1.87 44.93
CA ALA A 439 9.30 1.97 43.49
C ALA A 439 10.66 1.98 42.78
N ALA A 440 11.73 2.45 43.44
CA ALA A 440 13.06 2.53 42.83
C ALA A 440 13.68 1.14 42.65
N ASN A 441 13.43 0.24 43.61
CA ASN A 441 13.94 -1.12 43.62
C ASN A 441 12.89 -2.17 43.20
N LYS A 442 11.68 -1.75 42.82
CA LYS A 442 10.52 -2.63 42.56
C LYS A 442 10.35 -3.68 43.66
N LYS A 443 10.36 -3.25 44.92
CA LYS A 443 10.31 -4.15 46.07
C LYS A 443 9.15 -3.80 47.00
N MET A 444 8.28 -4.76 47.26
CA MET A 444 7.25 -4.68 48.28
C MET A 444 7.70 -5.44 49.52
N THR A 445 7.71 -4.77 50.66
CA THR A 445 8.03 -5.38 51.96
C THR A 445 6.77 -5.42 52.80
N ILE A 446 6.41 -6.63 53.24
CA ILE A 446 5.29 -6.87 54.13
C ILE A 446 5.86 -7.30 55.48
N THR A 447 5.62 -6.50 56.50
CA THR A 447 6.12 -6.74 57.86
C THR A 447 5.03 -7.40 58.70
N ILE A 448 5.34 -8.57 59.26
CA ILE A 448 4.51 -9.33 60.21
C ILE A 448 5.13 -9.29 61.61
N ASP A 449 4.35 -9.63 62.62
CA ASP A 449 4.80 -9.71 64.01
C ASP A 449 5.72 -10.91 64.24
N ASP A 450 6.81 -10.70 64.99
CA ASP A 450 7.82 -11.71 65.26
C ASP A 450 7.42 -12.76 66.32
N ALA A 451 6.26 -12.58 66.98
CA ALA A 451 5.74 -13.50 68.00
C ALA A 451 4.58 -14.40 67.51
N ASP A 452 4.46 -14.62 66.18
CA ASP A 452 3.41 -15.43 65.56
C ASP A 452 1.99 -14.95 65.95
N GLN A 453 1.74 -13.64 65.86
CA GLN A 453 0.44 -13.05 66.25
C GLN A 453 -0.36 -12.49 65.07
N THR A 454 0.30 -12.24 63.93
CA THR A 454 -0.33 -11.72 62.72
C THR A 454 -1.22 -12.78 62.07
N THR A 455 -2.50 -12.47 61.88
CA THR A 455 -3.44 -13.30 61.14
C THR A 455 -3.39 -13.03 59.63
N VAL A 456 -3.81 -13.98 58.81
CA VAL A 456 -3.95 -13.80 57.36
C VAL A 456 -4.88 -12.63 57.04
N GLY A 457 -5.95 -12.44 57.83
CA GLY A 457 -6.87 -11.33 57.67
C GLY A 457 -6.20 -9.97 57.87
N THR A 458 -5.33 -9.81 58.86
CA THR A 458 -4.59 -8.56 59.07
C THR A 458 -3.48 -8.36 58.05
N LEU A 459 -2.82 -9.43 57.60
CA LEU A 459 -1.89 -9.39 56.49
C LEU A 459 -2.54 -8.86 55.20
N VAL A 460 -3.69 -9.44 54.82
CA VAL A 460 -4.48 -9.01 53.65
C VAL A 460 -4.92 -7.55 53.77
N ALA A 461 -5.38 -7.14 54.96
CA ALA A 461 -5.78 -5.76 55.22
C ALA A 461 -4.61 -4.78 55.04
N ALA A 462 -3.41 -5.13 55.53
CA ALA A 462 -2.21 -4.30 55.39
C ALA A 462 -1.78 -4.16 53.93
N ILE A 463 -1.82 -5.23 53.14
CA ILE A 463 -1.53 -5.22 51.70
C ILE A 463 -2.52 -4.30 50.97
N ASN A 464 -3.82 -4.49 51.20
CA ASN A 464 -4.87 -3.70 50.56
C ASN A 464 -4.81 -2.21 50.93
N ALA A 465 -4.40 -1.89 52.16
CA ALA A 465 -4.24 -0.51 52.62
C ALA A 465 -3.05 0.23 51.96
N GLN A 466 -2.03 -0.50 51.50
CA GLN A 466 -0.88 0.08 50.81
C GLN A 466 -1.25 0.60 49.41
N GLY A 467 -2.22 -0.06 48.74
CA GLY A 467 -2.88 0.45 47.54
C GLY A 467 -2.21 0.12 46.20
N MET A 468 -1.01 -0.48 46.16
CA MET A 468 -0.42 -0.96 44.91
C MET A 468 -0.96 -2.35 44.53
N PHE A 469 -1.11 -3.24 45.50
CA PHE A 469 -1.67 -4.58 45.30
C PHE A 469 -2.92 -4.80 46.13
N THR A 470 -3.82 -5.61 45.61
CA THR A 470 -4.90 -6.24 46.38
C THR A 470 -4.56 -7.70 46.63
N ALA A 471 -4.68 -8.17 47.87
CA ALA A 471 -4.51 -9.58 48.22
C ALA A 471 -5.87 -10.28 48.33
N THR A 472 -5.95 -11.48 47.75
CA THR A 472 -7.08 -12.39 47.86
C THR A 472 -6.59 -13.81 48.11
N ALA A 473 -7.43 -14.66 48.71
CA ALA A 473 -7.13 -16.08 48.85
C ALA A 473 -6.93 -16.75 47.48
N ASP A 474 -5.98 -17.69 47.38
CA ASP A 474 -5.79 -18.52 46.20
C ASP A 474 -6.69 -19.78 46.25
N PRO A 475 -7.73 -19.90 45.39
CA PRO A 475 -8.58 -21.08 45.37
C PRO A 475 -7.96 -22.27 44.61
N SER A 476 -6.83 -22.12 43.91
CA SER A 476 -6.32 -23.16 42.98
C SER A 476 -5.83 -24.43 43.67
N MET A 477 -5.45 -24.33 44.95
CA MET A 477 -5.00 -25.46 45.77
C MET A 477 -6.14 -26.25 46.43
N GLY A 478 -7.40 -25.82 46.26
CA GLY A 478 -8.58 -26.52 46.81
C GLY A 478 -8.81 -26.34 48.31
N GLU A 479 -8.04 -25.47 48.96
CA GLU A 479 -8.15 -25.19 50.39
C GLU A 479 -9.14 -24.05 50.69
N ALA A 480 -9.79 -24.11 51.85
CA ALA A 480 -10.77 -23.09 52.26
C ALA A 480 -10.08 -21.92 52.98
N TYR A 481 -10.17 -20.72 52.42
CA TYR A 481 -9.60 -19.50 53.01
C TYR A 481 -9.96 -19.32 54.50
N ASN A 482 -8.94 -19.21 55.36
CA ASN A 482 -9.11 -18.98 56.79
C ASN A 482 -8.45 -17.65 57.24
N PRO A 483 -9.22 -16.55 57.36
CA PRO A 483 -8.65 -15.25 57.75
C PRO A 483 -8.11 -15.21 59.19
N THR A 484 -8.41 -16.21 60.01
CA THR A 484 -7.94 -16.29 61.41
C THR A 484 -6.69 -17.13 61.60
N GLN A 485 -6.20 -17.78 60.53
CA GLN A 485 -4.96 -18.51 60.60
C GLN A 485 -3.79 -17.54 60.83
N VAL A 486 -2.82 -17.98 61.64
CA VAL A 486 -1.65 -17.19 62.01
C VAL A 486 -0.57 -17.41 60.96
N VAL A 487 -0.01 -16.31 60.47
CA VAL A 487 1.17 -16.31 59.60
C VAL A 487 2.41 -16.47 60.47
N SER A 488 3.22 -17.49 60.20
CA SER A 488 4.39 -17.74 61.03
C SER A 488 5.49 -16.73 60.75
N ALA A 489 6.17 -16.24 61.78
CA ALA A 489 7.41 -15.48 61.69
C ALA A 489 8.52 -16.26 60.98
N ALA A 490 8.43 -17.59 60.90
CA ALA A 490 9.33 -18.43 60.10
C ALA A 490 9.15 -18.26 58.57
N ASP A 491 8.02 -17.70 58.13
CA ASP A 491 7.77 -17.35 56.72
C ASP A 491 8.55 -16.10 56.29
N ALA A 492 9.06 -15.32 57.26
CA ALA A 492 9.89 -14.17 56.97
C ALA A 492 11.21 -14.58 56.30
N GLY A 493 11.50 -13.98 55.14
CA GLY A 493 12.69 -14.26 54.34
C GLY A 493 12.69 -15.60 53.60
N SER A 494 11.75 -16.51 53.90
CA SER A 494 11.59 -17.79 53.19
C SER A 494 10.46 -17.74 52.17
N VAL A 495 9.41 -16.95 52.43
CA VAL A 495 8.31 -16.71 51.50
C VAL A 495 8.57 -15.45 50.69
N GLN A 496 8.67 -15.60 49.37
CA GLN A 496 8.81 -14.50 48.43
C GLN A 496 7.84 -14.69 47.26
N GLY A 497 7.11 -13.63 46.93
CA GLY A 497 6.33 -13.52 45.70
C GLY A 497 7.10 -12.74 44.64
N TYR A 498 6.87 -13.03 43.37
CA TYR A 498 7.44 -12.26 42.27
C TYR A 498 6.43 -12.10 41.16
N THR A 499 6.20 -10.86 40.72
CA THR A 499 5.16 -10.61 39.70
C THR A 499 5.58 -11.03 38.29
N GLY A 500 6.88 -11.25 38.06
CA GLY A 500 7.40 -11.64 36.75
C GLY A 500 6.90 -10.73 35.62
N ASN A 501 6.48 -11.33 34.50
CA ASN A 501 5.87 -10.66 33.35
C ASN A 501 4.36 -10.93 33.24
N SER A 502 3.67 -11.02 34.38
CA SER A 502 2.25 -11.42 34.42
C SER A 502 1.26 -10.31 34.08
N GLY A 503 1.68 -9.04 34.14
CA GLY A 503 0.89 -7.89 33.73
C GLY A 503 1.20 -7.49 32.30
N GLY A 504 0.17 -7.16 31.53
CA GLY A 504 0.33 -6.77 30.13
C GLY A 504 -0.69 -5.73 29.70
N ASP A 505 -0.35 -4.99 28.66
CA ASP A 505 -1.27 -4.04 28.05
C ASP A 505 -2.31 -4.78 27.19
N GLY A 506 -3.29 -4.07 26.63
CA GLY A 506 -4.28 -4.71 25.74
C GLY A 506 -3.62 -5.30 24.49
N ASN A 507 -4.26 -6.32 23.91
CA ASN A 507 -3.76 -7.09 22.77
C ASN A 507 -2.45 -7.86 23.06
N THR A 508 -2.34 -8.43 24.27
CA THR A 508 -1.19 -9.23 24.67
C THR A 508 -1.49 -10.72 24.56
N PHE A 509 -0.57 -11.47 23.96
CA PHE A 509 -0.54 -12.92 24.02
C PHE A 509 0.38 -13.33 25.18
N PHE A 510 -0.18 -13.96 26.20
CA PHE A 510 0.57 -14.51 27.32
C PHE A 510 0.87 -15.97 27.04
N VAL A 511 2.15 -16.34 26.99
CA VAL A 511 2.57 -17.74 26.83
C VAL A 511 3.13 -18.21 28.15
N HIS A 512 2.47 -19.21 28.73
CA HIS A 512 2.84 -19.79 30.01
C HIS A 512 3.91 -20.86 29.79
N VAL A 513 5.07 -20.63 30.39
CA VAL A 513 6.28 -21.45 30.21
C VAL A 513 6.87 -21.87 31.56
N SER A 514 7.60 -22.99 31.55
CA SER A 514 8.41 -23.47 32.66
C SER A 514 9.86 -23.03 32.44
N PRO A 515 10.42 -22.16 33.30
CA PRO A 515 11.79 -21.66 33.13
C PRO A 515 12.78 -22.81 33.07
N LEU A 516 13.70 -22.80 32.10
CA LEU A 516 14.75 -23.81 31.90
C LEU A 516 14.21 -25.22 31.55
N GLY A 517 12.89 -25.40 31.46
CA GLY A 517 12.23 -26.65 31.10
C GLY A 517 11.59 -26.63 29.71
N SER A 518 10.96 -25.50 29.34
CA SER A 518 10.29 -25.33 28.05
C SER A 518 11.28 -25.25 26.89
N LYS A 519 10.92 -25.80 25.72
CA LYS A 519 11.70 -25.65 24.49
C LYS A 519 11.06 -24.62 23.58
N SER A 520 11.84 -23.98 22.71
CA SER A 520 11.32 -23.00 21.73
C SER A 520 10.25 -23.58 20.83
N GLN A 521 10.37 -24.86 20.45
CA GLN A 521 9.37 -25.54 19.66
C GLN A 521 8.03 -25.68 20.39
N ASP A 522 8.05 -25.86 21.71
CA ASP A 522 6.82 -26.01 22.49
C ASP A 522 6.09 -24.67 22.60
N VAL A 523 6.82 -23.56 22.72
CA VAL A 523 6.26 -22.20 22.64
C VAL A 523 5.68 -21.89 21.26
N VAL A 524 6.38 -22.28 20.18
CA VAL A 524 5.85 -22.17 18.80
C VAL A 524 4.54 -22.94 18.68
N ASN A 525 4.48 -24.17 19.20
CA ASN A 525 3.28 -25.00 19.16
C ASN A 525 2.14 -24.38 19.99
N ALA A 526 2.43 -23.84 21.16
CA ALA A 526 1.45 -23.16 22.02
C ALA A 526 0.83 -21.96 21.30
N LEU A 527 1.65 -21.08 20.72
CA LEU A 527 1.19 -19.92 19.93
C LEU A 527 0.36 -20.35 18.72
N ASN A 528 0.88 -21.28 17.92
CA ASN A 528 0.20 -21.78 16.72
C ASN A 528 -1.00 -22.69 17.05
N SER A 529 -1.28 -23.01 18.31
CA SER A 529 -2.51 -23.71 18.68
C SER A 529 -3.67 -22.76 18.98
N LEU A 530 -3.37 -21.48 19.21
CA LEU A 530 -4.33 -20.46 19.60
C LEU A 530 -5.06 -19.91 18.37
N PRO A 531 -6.40 -20.05 18.26
CA PRO A 531 -7.14 -19.59 17.08
C PRO A 531 -7.00 -18.08 16.81
N ASP A 532 -7.01 -17.27 17.87
CA ASP A 532 -6.85 -15.81 17.77
C ASP A 532 -5.49 -15.41 17.23
N PHE A 533 -4.44 -16.18 17.57
CA PHE A 533 -3.10 -15.99 17.04
C PHE A 533 -3.04 -16.40 15.56
N ASN A 534 -3.42 -17.64 15.24
CA ASN A 534 -3.35 -18.18 13.87
C ASN A 534 -4.18 -17.42 12.83
N SER A 535 -5.24 -16.73 13.26
CA SER A 535 -6.03 -15.90 12.35
C SER A 535 -5.23 -14.70 11.81
N ARG A 536 -4.14 -14.28 12.49
CA ARG A 536 -3.39 -13.06 12.20
C ARG A 536 -1.89 -13.27 12.04
N PHE A 537 -1.32 -14.25 12.72
CA PHE A 537 0.11 -14.48 12.82
C PHE A 537 0.45 -15.96 12.62
N THR A 538 1.71 -16.21 12.29
CA THR A 538 2.34 -17.53 12.29
C THR A 538 3.65 -17.44 13.08
N ALA A 539 3.90 -18.40 13.97
CA ALA A 539 5.16 -18.52 14.70
C ALA A 539 6.01 -19.67 14.12
N GLN A 540 7.33 -19.48 14.04
CA GLN A 540 8.29 -20.51 13.63
C GLN A 540 9.66 -20.26 14.28
N LEU A 541 10.53 -21.27 14.30
CA LEU A 541 11.94 -21.08 14.66
C LEU A 541 12.63 -20.21 13.60
N ALA A 542 13.52 -19.32 14.03
CA ALA A 542 14.24 -18.43 13.12
C ALA A 542 15.16 -19.22 12.16
N ALA A 543 15.32 -18.75 10.93
CA ALA A 543 15.93 -19.50 9.81
C ALA A 543 17.44 -19.84 9.96
N LEU A 544 18.10 -19.38 11.02
CA LEU A 544 19.50 -19.70 11.32
C LEU A 544 19.63 -20.85 12.35
N ASP A 545 18.52 -21.45 12.78
CA ASP A 545 18.47 -22.29 13.98
C ASP A 545 18.08 -23.75 13.67
N GLU A 546 19.07 -24.62 13.40
CA GLU A 546 18.84 -26.04 13.08
C GLU A 546 18.84 -27.00 14.31
N THR A 547 19.04 -26.52 15.54
CA THR A 547 19.07 -27.40 16.73
C THR A 547 18.29 -26.80 17.89
N THR A 548 17.35 -27.56 18.46
CA THR A 548 16.41 -27.18 19.53
C THR A 548 17.05 -27.11 20.93
N PRO A 549 17.35 -25.92 21.47
CA PRO A 549 17.81 -25.74 22.85
C PRO A 549 16.62 -25.40 23.76
N SER A 550 16.83 -25.49 25.08
CA SER A 550 15.88 -25.03 26.10
C SER A 550 15.79 -23.50 26.15
N LEU A 551 14.62 -22.99 26.52
CA LEU A 551 14.33 -21.56 26.74
C LEU A 551 14.73 -21.08 28.14
#